data_AF-A0A1H7RRQ9-F1
#
_entry.id   AF-A0A1H7RRQ9-F1
#
_cell.length_a   1.000
_cell.length_b   1.000
_cell.length_c   1.000
_cell.angle_alpha   90.00
_cell.angle_beta   90.00
_cell.angle_gamma   90.00
#
_symmetry.space_group_name_H-M   'P 1'
#
loop_
_entity.id
_entity.type
_entity.pdbx_description
1 polymer ?
#
loop_
_entity_poly.entity_id
_entity_poly.type
_entity_poly.pdbx_seq_one_letter_code
_entity_poly.pdbx_strand_id
1 'polypeptide(L)'
;MVSLSDGAWALVEPLMPAASGKGGRPFADHRRTVEGIIWRYRTGTPWRDLPAEFGPWQTVWKRHRRFAADGTWDRVHAALLADADAAGLIDWNVSVDSTINRAHQHATNT
;
A
#
# COMPACT_ATOMS: atom_id res chain seq x y z
N MET A 1 -12.21 -2.44 10.69
CA MET A 1 -12.01 -1.73 9.41
C MET A 1 -10.67 -1.02 9.49
N VAL A 2 -9.75 -1.24 8.54
CA VAL A 2 -8.47 -0.52 8.52
C VAL A 2 -8.76 0.85 7.92
N SER A 3 -8.52 1.91 8.69
CA SER A 3 -8.67 3.29 8.24
C SER A 3 -7.41 4.05 8.61
N LEU A 4 -6.85 4.79 7.65
CA LEU A 4 -5.77 5.73 7.92
C LEU A 4 -6.36 6.95 8.63
N SER A 5 -5.66 7.46 9.66
CA SER A 5 -6.00 8.76 10.22
C SER A 5 -5.86 9.84 9.16
N ASP A 6 -6.66 10.91 9.26
CA ASP A 6 -6.59 12.01 8.28
C ASP A 6 -5.21 12.68 8.27
N GLY A 7 -4.53 12.75 9.42
CA GLY A 7 -3.14 13.24 9.50
C GLY A 7 -2.16 12.35 8.74
N ALA A 8 -2.22 11.03 8.94
CA ALA A 8 -1.37 10.09 8.19
C ALA A 8 -1.69 10.13 6.69
N TRP A 9 -2.96 10.27 6.32
CA TRP A 9 -3.36 10.42 4.93
C TRP A 9 -2.84 11.72 4.31
N ALA A 10 -2.87 12.84 5.02
CA ALA A 10 -2.37 14.13 4.54
C ALA A 10 -0.87 14.11 4.19
N LEU A 11 -0.08 13.25 4.83
CA LEU A 11 1.34 13.03 4.48
C LEU A 11 1.51 12.17 3.23
N VAL A 12 0.63 11.20 3.03
CA VAL A 12 0.71 10.20 1.95
C VAL A 12 0.11 10.72 0.65
N GLU A 13 -1.00 11.44 0.72
CA GLU A 13 -1.77 11.93 -0.44
C GLU A 13 -0.92 12.70 -1.47
N PRO A 14 -0.04 13.65 -1.08
CA PRO A 14 0.76 14.42 -2.03
C PRO A 14 1.79 13.58 -2.79
N LEU A 15 2.15 12.41 -2.25
CA LEU A 15 3.14 11.49 -2.82
C LEU A 15 2.51 10.51 -3.81
N MET A 16 1.18 10.46 -3.85
CA MET A 16 0.46 9.61 -4.78
C MET A 16 0.69 10.11 -6.21
N PRO A 17 1.06 9.21 -7.14
CA PRO A 17 1.29 9.62 -8.51
C PRO A 17 -0.01 10.17 -9.08
N ALA A 18 0.08 11.30 -9.78
CA ALA A 18 -1.06 11.87 -10.48
C ALA A 18 -1.64 10.85 -11.47
N ALA A 19 -2.97 10.89 -11.68
CA ALA A 19 -3.64 10.17 -12.76
C ALA A 19 -2.87 10.39 -14.06
N SER A 20 -2.18 9.35 -14.53
CA SER A 20 -1.33 9.49 -15.70
C SER A 20 -2.15 9.87 -16.92
N GLY A 21 -1.91 11.09 -17.40
CA GLY A 21 -2.12 11.49 -18.78
C GLY A 21 -3.55 11.93 -19.14
N LYS A 22 -3.58 12.96 -20.00
CA LYS A 22 -4.74 13.49 -20.71
C LYS A 22 -5.68 12.36 -21.19
N GLY A 23 -6.83 12.20 -20.53
CA GLY A 23 -7.92 11.33 -20.99
C GLY A 23 -8.14 10.01 -20.24
N GLY A 24 -7.34 9.68 -19.22
CA GLY A 24 -7.61 8.52 -18.35
C GLY A 24 -8.70 8.81 -17.31
N ARG A 25 -9.61 7.85 -17.07
CA ARG A 25 -10.57 7.88 -15.94
C ARG A 25 -9.81 8.24 -14.66
N PRO A 26 -10.29 9.21 -13.85
CA PRO A 26 -9.65 9.57 -12.59
C PRO A 26 -9.31 8.32 -11.81
N PHE A 27 -8.12 8.29 -11.20
CA PHE A 27 -7.79 7.20 -10.30
C PHE A 27 -8.93 7.08 -9.28
N ALA A 28 -9.55 5.90 -9.18
CA ALA A 28 -10.40 5.56 -8.05
C ALA A 28 -9.69 5.96 -6.76
N ASP A 29 -10.45 6.45 -5.79
CA ASP A 29 -10.05 6.84 -4.43
C ASP A 29 -8.70 6.22 -3.99
N HIS A 30 -7.63 7.02 -4.00
CA HIS A 30 -6.29 6.57 -3.64
C HIS A 30 -6.25 6.07 -2.20
N ARG A 31 -6.97 6.76 -1.30
CA ARG A 31 -7.04 6.40 0.11
C ARG A 31 -7.57 4.99 0.27
N ARG A 32 -8.70 4.69 -0.37
CA ARG A 32 -9.31 3.35 -0.35
C ARG A 32 -8.36 2.26 -0.85
N THR A 33 -7.58 2.54 -1.91
CA THR A 33 -6.62 1.56 -2.42
C THR A 33 -5.47 1.35 -1.44
N VAL A 34 -4.91 2.42 -0.89
CA VAL A 34 -3.82 2.33 0.09
C VAL A 34 -4.29 1.60 1.34
N GLU A 35 -5.49 1.91 1.84
CA GLU A 35 -6.13 1.20 2.95
C GLU A 35 -6.33 -0.30 2.65
N GLY A 36 -6.74 -0.65 1.43
CA GLY A 36 -6.84 -2.05 1.01
C GLY A 36 -5.49 -2.78 0.96
N ILE A 37 -4.43 -2.09 0.56
CA ILE A 37 -3.06 -2.62 0.58
C ILE A 37 -2.60 -2.84 2.02
N ILE A 38 -2.79 -1.85 2.89
CA ILE A 38 -2.44 -1.95 4.32
C ILE A 38 -3.23 -3.08 4.99
N TRP A 39 -4.53 -3.16 4.73
CA TRP A 39 -5.37 -4.24 5.25
C TRP A 39 -4.82 -5.61 4.85
N ARG A 40 -4.49 -5.81 3.57
CA ARG A 40 -3.94 -7.07 3.07
C ARG A 40 -2.63 -7.44 3.74
N TYR A 41 -1.74 -6.47 3.98
CA TYR A 41 -0.48 -6.73 4.68
C TYR A 41 -0.69 -7.05 6.16
N ARG A 42 -1.65 -6.38 6.82
CA ARG A 42 -1.98 -6.64 8.23
C ARG A 42 -2.62 -8.00 8.46
N THR A 43 -3.45 -8.48 7.53
CA THR A 43 -4.17 -9.75 7.68
C THR A 43 -3.45 -10.94 7.05
N GLY A 44 -2.46 -10.71 6.19
CA GLY A 44 -1.77 -11.76 5.43
C GLY A 44 -2.65 -12.46 4.40
N THR A 45 -3.86 -11.97 4.16
CA THR A 45 -4.85 -12.60 3.30
C THR A 45 -4.38 -12.65 1.83
N PRO A 46 -4.71 -13.72 1.07
CA PRO A 46 -4.50 -13.74 -0.37
C PRO A 46 -5.17 -12.54 -1.04
N TRP A 47 -4.54 -11.99 -2.09
CA TRP A 47 -5.12 -10.85 -2.81
C TRP A 47 -6.55 -11.11 -3.29
N ARG A 48 -6.87 -12.35 -3.66
CA ARG A 48 -8.20 -12.75 -4.17
C ARG A 48 -9.32 -12.61 -3.14
N ASP A 49 -8.98 -12.63 -1.86
CA ASP A 49 -9.94 -12.56 -0.76
C ASP A 49 -9.95 -11.16 -0.12
N LEU A 50 -9.41 -10.15 -0.82
CA LEU A 50 -9.50 -8.76 -0.41
C LEU A 50 -10.99 -8.34 -0.30
N PRO A 51 -11.41 -7.73 0.82
CA PRO A 51 -12.77 -7.24 0.98
C PRO A 51 -13.18 -6.29 -0.15
N ALA A 52 -14.41 -6.47 -0.66
CA ALA A 52 -14.94 -5.70 -1.79
C ALA A 52 -15.06 -4.19 -1.51
N GLU A 53 -15.09 -3.78 -0.24
CA GLU A 53 -15.08 -2.37 0.18
C GLU A 53 -13.85 -1.61 -0.36
N PHE A 54 -12.70 -2.29 -0.52
CA PHE A 54 -11.48 -1.72 -1.07
C PHE A 54 -11.47 -1.69 -2.62
N GLY A 55 -12.50 -2.24 -3.25
CA GLY A 55 -12.63 -2.38 -4.69
C GLY A 55 -12.04 -3.69 -5.23
N PRO A 56 -12.02 -3.85 -6.57
CA PRO A 56 -11.54 -5.09 -7.19
C PRO A 56 -10.09 -5.36 -6.86
N TRP A 57 -9.79 -6.55 -6.32
CA TRP A 57 -8.44 -6.89 -5.88
C TRP A 57 -7.38 -6.78 -6.97
N GLN A 58 -7.73 -7.02 -8.24
CA GLN A 58 -6.81 -6.87 -9.36
C GLN A 58 -6.37 -5.42 -9.53
N THR A 59 -7.27 -4.47 -9.30
CA THR A 59 -6.97 -3.03 -9.37
C THR A 59 -6.05 -2.63 -8.24
N VAL A 60 -6.34 -3.09 -7.02
CA VAL A 60 -5.52 -2.82 -5.84
C VAL A 60 -4.11 -3.41 -6.01
N TRP A 61 -4.00 -4.66 -6.47
CA TRP A 61 -2.72 -5.30 -6.75
C TRP A 61 -1.92 -4.60 -7.86
N LYS A 62 -2.56 -4.22 -8.99
CA LYS A 62 -1.90 -3.50 -10.07
C LYS A 62 -1.33 -2.16 -9.59
N ARG A 63 -2.06 -1.46 -8.72
CA ARG A 63 -1.60 -0.20 -8.12
C ARG A 63 -0.46 -0.42 -7.15
N HIS A 64 -0.57 -1.40 -6.26
CA HIS A 64 0.52 -1.79 -5.36
C HIS A 64 1.82 -2.06 -6.14
N ARG A 65 1.73 -2.87 -7.20
CA ARG A 65 2.87 -3.19 -8.07
C ARG A 65 3.44 -1.95 -8.76
N ARG A 66 2.57 -1.05 -9.22
CA ARG A 66 2.99 0.20 -9.87
C ARG A 66 3.73 1.11 -8.88
N PHE A 67 3.19 1.30 -7.68
CA PHE A 67 3.79 2.14 -6.64
C PHE A 67 5.14 1.61 -6.15
N ALA A 68 5.34 0.28 -6.20
CA ALA A 68 6.64 -0.32 -5.95
C ALA A 68 7.61 -0.07 -7.11
N ALA A 69 7.13 -0.13 -8.36
CA ALA A 69 7.96 0.06 -9.54
C ALA A 69 8.38 1.52 -9.78
N ASP A 70 7.55 2.49 -9.40
CA ASP A 70 7.82 3.93 -9.58
C ASP A 70 8.37 4.62 -8.31
N GLY A 71 8.73 3.83 -7.28
CA GLY A 71 9.31 4.33 -6.03
C GLY A 71 8.34 5.17 -5.19
N THR A 72 7.03 5.12 -5.45
CA THR A 72 6.05 5.79 -4.58
C THR A 72 6.11 5.24 -3.15
N TRP A 73 6.32 3.94 -2.96
CA TRP A 73 6.45 3.39 -1.60
C TRP A 73 7.70 3.89 -0.87
N ASP A 74 8.81 4.08 -1.57
CA ASP A 74 10.04 4.61 -0.98
C ASP A 74 9.84 6.07 -0.53
N ARG A 75 9.14 6.87 -1.35
CA ARG A 75 8.79 8.25 -1.02
C ARG A 75 7.84 8.32 0.19
N VAL A 76 6.84 7.45 0.24
CA VAL A 76 5.93 7.34 1.38
C VAL A 76 6.68 6.95 2.65
N HIS A 77 7.58 5.96 2.58
CA HIS A 77 8.40 5.55 3.71
C HIS A 77 9.27 6.70 4.21
N ALA A 78 9.95 7.43 3.32
CA ALA A 78 10.81 8.55 3.68
C ALA A 78 10.03 9.70 4.34
N ALA A 79 8.84 10.03 3.83
CA ALA A 79 8.00 11.08 4.41
C ALA A 79 7.50 10.71 5.82
N LEU A 80 7.12 9.45 6.02
CA LEU A 80 6.71 8.97 7.34
C LEU A 80 7.88 8.94 8.34
N LEU A 81 9.09 8.56 7.90
CA LEU A 81 10.28 8.64 8.75
C LEU A 81 10.59 10.08 9.17
N ALA A 82 10.50 11.03 8.24
CA ALA A 82 10.74 12.44 8.54
C ALA A 82 9.72 13.02 9.54
N ASP A 83 8.44 12.64 9.40
CA ASP A 83 7.39 13.06 10.33
C ASP A 83 7.57 12.43 11.73
N ALA A 84 7.90 11.14 11.80
CA ALA A 84 8.17 10.43 13.04
C ALA A 84 9.40 10.98 13.80
N ASP A 85 10.47 11.31 13.06
CA ASP A 85 11.67 11.96 13.59
C ASP A 85 11.34 13.35 14.16
N ALA A 86 10.59 14.16 13.40
CA ALA A 86 10.16 15.49 13.82
C ALA A 86 9.21 15.47 15.03
N ALA A 87 8.39 14.43 15.16
CA ALA A 87 7.47 14.25 16.28
C ALA A 87 8.14 13.63 17.53
N GLY A 88 9.38 13.13 17.42
CA GLY A 88 10.02 12.34 18.48
C GLY A 88 9.30 11.01 18.75
N LEU A 89 8.47 10.56 17.81
CA LEU A 89 7.59 9.40 17.90
C LEU A 89 8.05 8.35 16.90
N ILE A 90 9.22 7.75 17.13
CA ILE A 90 9.52 6.48 16.48
C ILE A 90 8.68 5.40 17.18
N ASP A 91 7.37 5.40 16.92
CA ASP A 91 6.43 4.36 17.35
C ASP A 91 5.85 3.65 16.13
N TRP A 92 6.23 2.38 16.01
CA TRP A 92 6.04 1.48 14.88
C TRP A 92 4.61 0.92 14.80
N ASN A 93 3.58 1.76 14.63
CA ASN A 93 2.22 1.23 14.48
C ASN A 93 1.85 0.75 13.05
N VAL A 94 2.82 0.74 12.12
CA VAL A 94 2.77 -0.12 10.93
C VAL A 94 4.00 -1.03 10.98
N SER A 95 3.96 -1.99 11.91
CA SER A 95 4.88 -3.11 11.93
C SER A 95 4.73 -3.89 10.62
N VAL A 96 5.59 -3.59 9.65
CA VAL A 96 5.97 -4.54 8.61
C VAL A 96 6.92 -5.52 9.29
N ASP A 97 6.36 -6.44 10.09
CA ASP A 97 7.13 -7.59 10.51
C ASP A 97 7.54 -8.33 9.24
N SER A 98 8.85 -8.34 8.97
CA SER A 98 9.43 -9.04 7.82
C SER A 98 9.42 -10.54 8.10
N THR A 99 8.23 -11.14 8.23
CA THR A 99 8.08 -12.58 8.19
C THR A 99 8.10 -13.02 6.73
N ILE A 100 9.32 -13.34 6.29
CA ILE A 100 9.69 -14.11 5.10
C ILE A 100 8.55 -15.09 4.73
N ASN A 101 7.82 -14.82 3.65
CA ASN A 101 6.95 -15.83 3.06
C ASN A 101 7.84 -16.85 2.36
N ARG A 102 7.90 -18.06 2.91
CA ARG A 102 8.65 -19.20 2.36
C ARG A 102 8.30 -19.37 0.88
N ALA A 103 9.29 -19.27 -0.01
CA ALA A 103 9.13 -19.64 -1.40
C ALA A 103 8.77 -21.15 -1.46
N HIS A 104 7.63 -21.49 -2.04
CA HIS A 104 7.36 -22.87 -2.41
C HIS A 104 8.33 -23.26 -3.55
N GLN A 105 9.40 -23.97 -3.20
CA GLN A 105 10.19 -24.69 -4.19
C GLN A 105 9.46 -25.99 -4.52
N HIS A 106 8.64 -25.96 -5.56
CA HIS A 106 8.45 -27.14 -6.39
C HIS A 106 8.10 -26.74 -7.81
N ALA A 107 9.15 -26.64 -8.62
CA ALA A 107 9.08 -27.09 -9.99
C ALA A 107 9.25 -28.61 -9.95
N THR A 108 8.20 -29.37 -10.24
CA THR A 108 8.35 -30.75 -10.70
C THR A 108 7.83 -30.77 -12.12
N ASN A 109 8.79 -30.78 -13.03
CA ASN A 109 8.60 -31.14 -14.42
C ASN A 109 8.30 -32.65 -14.45
N THR A 110 7.17 -33.05 -15.03
CA THR A 110 6.98 -34.41 -15.57
C THR A 110 6.09 -34.28 -16.79
#